data_AF-A0A534Q7T7-F1
#
_entry.id   AF-A0A534Q7T7-F1
#
_cell.length_a   1.000
_cell.length_b   1.000
_cell.length_c   1.000
_cell.angle_alpha   90.00
_cell.angle_beta   90.00
_cell.angle_gamma   90.00
#
_symmetry.space_group_name_H-M   'P 1'
#
loop_
_entity.id
_entity.type
_entity.pdbx_description
1 polymer ?
#
loop_
_entity_poly.entity_id
_entity_poly.type
_entity_poly.pdbx_seq_one_letter_code
_entity_poly.pdbx_strand_id
1 'polypeptide(L)'
;MAARPRLVGRRRGRAVDALHGADRDGRRRRERPGLPGHRHARRERDPARLRRRARHPHLPGPADGAGAAQHPAAVSESCPSTYDREQEALETYRAYVNQRTRAQRGEVPWSSIGDFFTEDCVFIDPAWGRIVGRARMADFFDWSIVGLEGWEFPEMWTMADGDRIVSFWWNRLPRSPIVDEDRHLGAKR
;
A
#
# COMPACT_ATOMS: atom_id res chain seq x y z
N MET A 1 40.82 39.09 -31.74
CA MET A 1 39.48 39.49 -32.22
C MET A 1 39.09 38.52 -33.33
N ALA A 2 38.21 37.54 -33.06
CA ALA A 2 37.73 36.61 -34.08
C ALA A 2 36.25 36.31 -33.82
N ALA A 3 35.44 36.56 -34.85
CA ALA A 3 33.99 36.48 -34.85
C ALA A 3 33.48 35.05 -35.08
N ARG A 4 32.27 34.80 -34.60
CA ARG A 4 31.47 33.56 -34.67
C ARG A 4 31.18 33.11 -36.12
N PRO A 5 30.67 31.88 -36.27
CA PRO A 5 29.38 31.73 -36.94
C PRO A 5 28.36 30.92 -36.12
N ARG A 6 27.12 31.42 -36.14
CA ARG A 6 25.91 30.76 -35.63
C ARG A 6 25.32 29.88 -36.73
N LEU A 7 24.89 28.67 -36.37
CA LEU A 7 24.18 27.73 -37.23
C LEU A 7 22.87 27.34 -36.52
N VAL A 8 21.71 27.82 -37.01
CA VAL A 8 20.40 27.21 -36.70
C VAL A 8 19.47 27.33 -37.91
N GLY A 9 19.34 26.20 -38.62
CA GLY A 9 18.09 25.44 -38.79
C GLY A 9 16.76 26.15 -39.12
N ARG A 10 16.49 26.24 -40.43
CA ARG A 10 15.30 25.76 -41.19
C ARG A 10 13.89 25.74 -40.55
N ARG A 11 12.99 26.45 -41.24
CA ARG A 11 11.50 26.40 -41.20
C ARG A 11 10.89 25.05 -41.62
N ARG A 12 9.73 24.72 -41.05
CA ARG A 12 8.46 24.12 -41.58
C ARG A 12 7.52 24.05 -40.36
N GLY A 13 6.27 24.52 -40.29
CA GLY A 13 5.23 24.79 -41.27
C GLY A 13 4.13 23.73 -41.18
N ARG A 14 3.09 23.92 -40.36
CA ARG A 14 1.69 23.55 -40.68
C ARG A 14 0.69 24.03 -39.62
N ALA A 15 -0.39 24.63 -40.13
CA ALA A 15 -1.62 25.00 -39.42
C ALA A 15 -2.53 23.79 -39.18
N VAL A 16 -3.39 23.90 -38.17
CA VAL A 16 -4.74 23.32 -38.16
C VAL A 16 -5.66 24.27 -37.41
N ASP A 17 -6.66 24.77 -38.14
CA ASP A 17 -7.80 25.52 -37.63
C ASP A 17 -8.74 24.66 -36.78
N ALA A 18 -9.45 25.36 -35.91
CA ALA A 18 -10.84 25.18 -35.47
C ALA A 18 -11.43 23.76 -35.32
N LEU A 19 -12.08 23.52 -34.17
CA LEU A 19 -13.55 23.36 -34.11
C LEU A 19 -14.00 23.32 -32.64
N HIS A 20 -14.70 24.39 -32.24
CA HIS A 20 -15.52 24.43 -31.03
C HIS A 20 -16.88 23.78 -31.31
N GLY A 21 -17.28 22.90 -30.38
CA GLY A 21 -18.63 22.57 -29.92
C GLY A 21 -19.86 22.75 -30.81
N ALA A 22 -20.59 21.66 -31.00
CA ALA A 22 -21.97 21.52 -30.52
C ALA A 22 -22.42 20.08 -30.75
N ASP A 23 -22.70 19.33 -29.68
CA ASP A 23 -23.71 18.28 -29.76
C ASP A 23 -24.49 18.20 -28.45
N ARG A 24 -25.70 18.77 -28.52
CA ARG A 24 -26.81 18.49 -27.61
C ARG A 24 -27.63 17.43 -28.33
N ASP A 25 -27.87 16.29 -27.69
CA ASP A 25 -29.18 15.67 -27.45
C ASP A 25 -29.03 14.15 -27.23
N GLY A 26 -29.99 13.53 -26.55
CA GLY A 26 -30.27 12.11 -26.77
C GLY A 26 -29.81 11.13 -25.70
N ARG A 27 -30.58 11.06 -24.62
CA ARG A 27 -30.85 9.87 -23.79
C ARG A 27 -30.49 8.53 -24.47
N ARG A 28 -29.55 7.76 -23.90
CA ARG A 28 -29.64 6.28 -23.83
C ARG A 28 -28.99 5.77 -22.54
N ARG A 29 -29.84 5.42 -21.57
CA ARG A 29 -29.55 4.47 -20.50
C ARG A 29 -28.98 3.21 -21.16
N ARG A 30 -27.70 2.91 -20.94
CA ARG A 30 -27.15 1.57 -21.18
C ARG A 30 -27.15 0.84 -19.85
N GLU A 31 -28.03 -0.14 -19.78
CA GLU A 31 -28.08 -1.16 -18.73
C GLU A 31 -26.73 -1.89 -18.69
N ARG A 32 -26.12 -1.98 -17.50
CA ARG A 32 -24.96 -2.82 -17.27
C ARG A 32 -25.45 -4.26 -17.00
N PRO A 33 -24.86 -5.28 -17.63
CA PRO A 33 -25.21 -6.68 -17.38
C PRO A 33 -24.95 -7.06 -15.91
N GLY A 34 -25.93 -7.70 -15.29
CA GLY A 34 -25.89 -8.16 -13.90
C GLY A 34 -24.83 -9.24 -13.68
N LEU A 35 -24.06 -9.08 -12.60
CA LEU A 35 -23.19 -10.13 -12.08
C LEU A 35 -24.03 -11.15 -11.27
N PRO A 36 -23.71 -12.46 -11.34
CA PRO A 36 -24.46 -13.51 -10.65
C PRO A 36 -24.45 -13.36 -9.12
N GLY A 37 -25.62 -13.55 -8.52
CA GLY A 37 -25.83 -13.45 -7.08
C GLY A 37 -25.07 -14.49 -6.27
N HIS A 38 -24.32 -14.03 -5.28
CA HIS A 38 -23.81 -14.89 -4.22
C HIS A 38 -24.83 -14.93 -3.08
N ARG A 39 -25.60 -16.01 -3.06
CA ARG A 39 -26.48 -16.42 -1.96
C ARG A 39 -25.68 -16.52 -0.65
N HIS A 40 -26.26 -15.95 0.40
CA HIS A 40 -25.88 -16.17 1.79
C HIS A 40 -25.77 -17.66 2.13
N ALA A 41 -24.60 -18.08 2.61
CA ALA A 41 -24.45 -19.30 3.39
C ALA A 41 -24.07 -18.90 4.82
N ARG A 42 -25.10 -18.63 5.62
CA ARG A 42 -25.04 -18.48 7.08
C ARG A 42 -24.72 -19.87 7.65
N ARG A 43 -23.45 -20.18 7.94
CA ARG A 43 -23.11 -21.38 8.73
C ARG A 43 -23.16 -21.01 10.21
N GLU A 44 -24.30 -21.33 10.82
CA GLU A 44 -24.47 -21.43 12.26
C GLU A 44 -23.44 -22.42 12.81
N ARG A 45 -22.59 -21.96 13.73
CA ARG A 45 -21.75 -22.82 14.55
C ARG A 45 -22.53 -23.13 15.83
N ASP A 46 -23.03 -24.35 15.90
CA ASP A 46 -23.73 -24.93 17.05
C ASP A 46 -22.75 -25.11 18.24
N PRO A 47 -22.97 -24.42 19.39
CA PRO A 47 -22.08 -24.46 20.54
C PRO A 47 -22.23 -25.70 21.46
N ALA A 48 -22.98 -26.74 21.09
CA ALA A 48 -23.32 -27.85 21.98
C ALA A 48 -22.46 -29.14 21.88
N ARG A 49 -21.36 -29.18 21.11
CA ARG A 49 -20.60 -30.44 20.85
C ARG A 49 -19.20 -30.54 21.47
N LEU A 50 -18.97 -29.95 22.64
CA LEU A 50 -17.73 -30.13 23.41
C LEU A 50 -18.00 -30.52 24.86
N ARG A 51 -18.84 -31.54 25.07
CA ARG A 51 -18.92 -32.27 26.34
C ARG A 51 -19.18 -33.74 26.08
N ARG A 52 -18.13 -34.57 26.09
CA ARG A 52 -18.08 -35.83 26.86
C ARG A 52 -16.85 -36.68 26.54
N ARG A 53 -16.18 -37.06 27.64
CA ARG A 53 -15.45 -38.32 27.91
C ARG A 53 -14.07 -38.51 27.28
N ALA A 54 -13.05 -38.44 28.14
CA ALA A 54 -12.28 -39.62 28.50
C ALA A 54 -11.75 -39.48 29.94
N ARG A 55 -12.21 -40.36 30.83
CA ARG A 55 -11.65 -40.58 32.16
C ARG A 55 -10.41 -41.45 31.96
N HIS A 56 -9.24 -41.00 32.38
CA HIS A 56 -8.03 -41.82 32.42
C HIS A 56 -7.90 -42.50 33.79
N PRO A 57 -7.53 -43.80 33.85
CA PRO A 57 -7.30 -44.50 35.10
C PRO A 57 -5.96 -44.13 35.72
N HIS A 58 -5.96 -44.07 37.06
CA HIS A 58 -4.78 -44.00 37.93
C HIS A 58 -3.83 -45.18 37.69
N LEU A 59 -2.54 -44.90 37.61
CA LEU A 59 -1.47 -45.87 37.87
C LEU A 59 -0.45 -45.28 38.87
N PRO A 60 0.17 -46.12 39.71
CA PRO A 60 0.99 -45.70 40.85
C PRO A 60 2.44 -45.42 40.42
N GLY A 61 3.10 -44.51 41.16
CA GLY A 61 4.52 -44.20 40.97
C GLY A 61 5.47 -45.22 41.63
N PRO A 62 6.77 -45.10 41.33
CA PRO A 62 7.78 -45.41 42.32
C PRO A 62 8.88 -44.34 42.46
N ALA A 63 9.26 -44.18 43.73
CA ALA A 63 10.53 -43.82 44.36
C ALA A 63 11.70 -43.20 43.58
N ASP A 64 12.22 -42.13 44.19
CA ASP A 64 13.61 -41.69 44.39
C ASP A 64 14.74 -42.50 43.72
N GLY A 65 15.57 -41.78 42.97
CA GLY A 65 16.86 -42.26 42.49
C GLY A 65 17.67 -41.14 41.84
N ALA A 66 18.68 -40.65 42.57
CA ALA A 66 19.61 -39.60 42.19
C ALA A 66 20.37 -39.89 40.88
N GLY A 67 20.54 -38.85 40.07
CA GLY A 67 21.33 -38.88 38.84
C GLY A 67 21.36 -37.51 38.17
N ALA A 68 22.06 -36.56 38.76
CA ALA A 68 22.30 -35.25 38.16
C ALA A 68 23.26 -35.39 36.97
N ALA A 69 22.71 -35.76 35.81
CA ALA A 69 23.36 -35.51 34.53
C ALA A 69 23.08 -34.05 34.15
N GLN A 70 24.11 -33.21 34.23
CA GLN A 70 24.07 -31.85 33.71
C GLN A 70 23.89 -31.94 32.19
N HIS A 71 22.64 -31.85 31.74
CA HIS A 71 22.34 -31.52 30.35
C HIS A 71 22.93 -30.13 30.07
N PRO A 72 23.67 -29.92 28.97
CA PRO A 72 24.03 -28.58 28.55
C PRO A 72 22.73 -27.80 28.38
N ALA A 73 22.64 -26.63 29.04
CA ALA A 73 21.49 -25.76 28.97
C ALA A 73 21.18 -25.50 27.49
N ALA A 74 20.10 -26.11 27.01
CA ALA A 74 19.52 -25.75 25.74
C ALA A 74 19.21 -24.25 25.85
N VAL A 75 19.86 -23.45 25.02
CA VAL A 75 19.48 -22.05 24.81
C VAL A 75 18.01 -22.13 24.40
N SER A 76 17.10 -21.80 25.32
CA SER A 76 15.69 -21.77 24.98
C SER A 76 15.53 -20.58 24.05
N GLU A 77 15.47 -20.83 22.75
CA GLU A 77 14.96 -19.87 21.78
C GLU A 77 13.50 -19.62 22.16
N SER A 78 13.28 -18.66 23.06
CA SER A 78 11.94 -18.26 23.44
C SER A 78 11.28 -17.63 22.23
N CYS A 79 10.04 -18.02 21.94
CA CYS A 79 9.22 -17.29 20.96
C CYS A 79 9.27 -15.79 21.30
N PRO A 80 9.50 -14.90 20.31
CA PRO A 80 9.58 -13.47 20.55
C PRO A 80 8.34 -12.99 21.28
N SER A 81 8.54 -12.11 22.26
CA SER A 81 7.43 -11.51 22.99
C SER A 81 6.62 -10.61 22.03
N THR A 82 5.37 -10.29 22.40
CA THR A 82 4.56 -9.34 21.62
C THR A 82 5.28 -8.02 21.41
N TYR A 83 6.02 -7.55 22.43
CA TYR A 83 6.83 -6.34 22.34
C TYR A 83 7.94 -6.46 21.29
N ASP A 84 8.64 -7.59 21.22
CA ASP A 84 9.68 -7.82 20.22
C ASP A 84 9.09 -7.81 18.80
N ARG A 85 7.91 -8.41 18.62
CA ARG A 85 7.18 -8.41 17.35
C ARG A 85 6.72 -7.01 16.94
N GLU A 86 6.19 -6.23 17.88
CA GLU A 86 5.79 -4.84 17.64
C GLU A 86 6.97 -3.98 17.18
N GLN A 87 8.14 -4.13 17.82
CA GLN A 87 9.33 -3.38 17.42
C GLN A 87 9.83 -3.79 16.02
N GLU A 88 9.90 -5.09 15.75
CA GLU A 88 10.27 -5.60 14.42
C GLU A 88 9.32 -5.08 13.32
N ALA A 89 8.01 -5.10 13.59
CA ALA A 89 7.00 -4.60 12.68
C ALA A 89 7.15 -3.08 12.44
N LEU A 90 7.39 -2.30 13.51
CA LEU A 90 7.61 -0.85 13.41
C LEU A 90 8.88 -0.51 12.64
N GLU A 91 9.98 -1.22 12.87
CA GLU A 91 11.24 -1.03 12.16
C GLU A 91 11.09 -1.32 10.67
N THR A 92 10.45 -2.45 10.33
CA THR A 92 10.14 -2.83 8.95
C THR A 92 9.25 -1.79 8.28
N TYR A 93 8.22 -1.31 8.99
CA TYR A 93 7.32 -0.27 8.48
C TYR A 93 8.04 1.07 8.26
N ARG A 94 8.96 1.48 9.13
CA ARG A 94 9.79 2.69 8.92
C ARG A 94 10.66 2.56 7.68
N ALA A 95 11.25 1.39 7.45
CA ALA A 95 11.99 1.11 6.22
C ALA A 95 11.10 1.18 4.97
N TYR A 96 9.88 0.63 5.05
CA TYR A 96 8.86 0.75 3.99
C TYR A 96 8.51 2.21 3.70
N VAL A 97 8.24 3.04 4.71
CA VAL A 97 7.92 4.47 4.55
C VAL A 97 9.09 5.23 3.92
N ASN A 98 10.33 4.91 4.32
CA ASN A 98 11.51 5.50 3.71
C ASN A 98 11.61 5.13 2.21
N GLN A 99 11.42 3.87 1.84
CA GLN A 99 11.42 3.45 0.44
C GLN A 99 10.31 4.13 -0.38
N ARG A 100 9.10 4.21 0.18
CA ARG A 100 7.99 4.93 -0.43
C ARG A 100 8.31 6.42 -0.63
N THR A 101 8.97 7.06 0.33
CA THR A 101 9.36 8.46 0.22
C THR A 101 10.38 8.66 -0.90
N ARG A 102 11.32 7.74 -1.08
CA ARG A 102 12.25 7.74 -2.22
C ARG A 102 11.50 7.59 -3.55
N ALA A 103 10.50 6.71 -3.61
CA ALA A 103 9.65 6.55 -4.80
C ALA A 103 8.83 7.82 -5.10
N GLN A 104 8.26 8.47 -4.07
CA GLN A 104 7.57 9.75 -4.20
C GLN A 104 8.49 10.86 -4.76
N ARG A 105 9.78 10.85 -4.39
CA ARG A 105 10.79 11.78 -4.94
C ARG A 105 11.29 11.38 -6.33
N GLY A 106 10.87 10.24 -6.87
CA GLY A 106 11.33 9.72 -8.16
C GLY A 106 12.75 9.14 -8.13
N GLU A 107 13.29 8.84 -6.96
CA GLU A 107 14.64 8.27 -6.80
C GLU A 107 14.70 6.77 -7.13
N VAL A 108 13.57 6.09 -6.99
CA VAL A 108 13.37 4.65 -7.24
C VAL A 108 11.99 4.43 -7.85
N PRO A 109 11.76 3.33 -8.60
CA PRO A 109 10.42 3.01 -9.09
C PRO A 109 9.48 2.66 -7.93
N TRP A 110 8.17 2.84 -8.12
CA TRP A 110 7.18 2.52 -7.11
C TRP A 110 7.06 1.01 -6.87
N SER A 111 7.30 0.19 -7.90
CA SER A 111 7.40 -1.26 -7.78
C SER A 111 8.44 -1.75 -6.77
N SER A 112 9.48 -0.96 -6.46
CA SER A 112 10.49 -1.31 -5.45
C SER A 112 9.93 -1.45 -4.03
N ILE A 113 8.76 -0.86 -3.76
CA ILE A 113 8.07 -1.01 -2.48
C ILE A 113 7.52 -2.45 -2.33
N GLY A 114 7.35 -3.18 -3.43
CA GLY A 114 6.92 -4.58 -3.44
C GLY A 114 7.81 -5.53 -2.62
N ASP A 115 9.08 -5.17 -2.41
CA ASP A 115 10.04 -5.98 -1.64
C ASP A 115 9.66 -6.15 -0.16
N PHE A 116 8.81 -5.26 0.38
CA PHE A 116 8.32 -5.32 1.75
C PHE A 116 7.16 -6.30 1.96
N PHE A 117 6.73 -7.00 0.93
CA PHE A 117 5.56 -7.87 0.98
C PHE A 117 5.93 -9.33 0.73
N THR A 118 5.15 -10.24 1.30
CA THR A 118 5.28 -11.66 1.04
C THR A 118 4.81 -12.01 -0.37
N GLU A 119 5.27 -13.14 -0.92
CA GLU A 119 4.90 -13.58 -2.27
C GLU A 119 3.39 -13.75 -2.43
N ASP A 120 2.69 -14.14 -1.36
CA ASP A 120 1.25 -14.37 -1.27
C ASP A 120 0.45 -13.17 -0.74
N CYS A 121 1.05 -11.97 -0.74
CA CYS A 121 0.43 -10.79 -0.16
C CYS A 121 -0.94 -10.45 -0.78
N VAL A 122 -1.76 -9.75 0.01
CA VAL A 122 -3.07 -9.26 -0.41
C VAL A 122 -3.12 -7.77 -0.14
N PHE A 123 -3.29 -6.98 -1.20
CA PHE A 123 -3.50 -5.55 -1.12
C PHE A 123 -4.95 -5.24 -1.47
N ILE A 124 -5.61 -4.41 -0.64
CA ILE A 124 -7.00 -4.00 -0.84
C ILE A 124 -7.01 -2.48 -0.90
N ASP A 125 -7.32 -1.97 -2.10
CA ASP A 125 -7.46 -0.55 -2.35
C ASP A 125 -8.94 -0.14 -2.44
N PRO A 126 -9.35 1.00 -1.87
CA PRO A 126 -10.75 1.45 -1.91
C PRO A 126 -11.27 1.79 -3.33
N ALA A 127 -10.40 2.19 -4.26
CA ALA A 127 -10.76 2.55 -5.63
C ALA A 127 -10.57 1.38 -6.62
N TRP A 128 -9.50 0.59 -6.48
CA TRP A 128 -9.13 -0.46 -7.44
C TRP A 128 -9.43 -1.90 -6.96
N GLY A 129 -9.84 -2.07 -5.70
CA GLY A 129 -10.24 -3.36 -5.16
C GLY A 129 -9.07 -4.25 -4.75
N ARG A 130 -9.22 -5.56 -4.94
CA ARG A 130 -8.28 -6.57 -4.40
C ARG A 130 -7.20 -6.95 -5.42
N ILE A 131 -5.95 -6.88 -5.00
CA ILE A 131 -4.76 -7.35 -5.72
C ILE A 131 -4.08 -8.46 -4.89
N VAL A 132 -3.66 -9.53 -5.55
CA VAL A 132 -3.09 -10.73 -4.89
C VAL A 132 -1.75 -11.08 -5.51
N GLY A 133 -0.76 -11.26 -4.64
CA GLY A 133 0.61 -11.65 -4.96
C GLY A 133 1.55 -10.46 -5.16
N ARG A 134 2.79 -10.59 -4.68
CA ARG A 134 3.81 -9.53 -4.70
C ARG A 134 4.05 -8.94 -6.09
N ALA A 135 4.22 -9.80 -7.09
CA ALA A 135 4.51 -9.37 -8.46
C ALA A 135 3.39 -8.46 -9.02
N ARG A 136 2.13 -8.87 -8.86
CA ARG A 136 0.98 -8.07 -9.32
C ARG A 136 0.83 -6.76 -8.58
N MET A 137 1.17 -6.74 -7.29
CA MET A 137 1.12 -5.53 -6.49
C MET A 137 2.26 -4.57 -6.84
N ALA A 138 3.45 -5.07 -7.17
CA ALA A 138 4.55 -4.24 -7.68
C ALA A 138 4.17 -3.56 -9.02
N ASP A 139 3.60 -4.32 -9.97
CA ASP A 139 3.08 -3.77 -11.23
C ASP A 139 1.98 -2.72 -10.97
N PHE A 140 1.10 -2.99 -10.02
CA PHE A 140 0.03 -2.07 -9.63
C PHE A 140 0.58 -0.76 -9.07
N PHE A 141 1.62 -0.77 -8.23
CA PHE A 141 2.17 0.45 -7.66
C PHE A 141 2.72 1.40 -8.73
N ASP A 142 3.46 0.88 -9.71
CA ASP A 142 3.95 1.69 -10.83
C ASP A 142 2.80 2.25 -11.69
N TRP A 143 1.78 1.44 -11.96
CA TRP A 143 0.65 1.88 -12.78
C TRP A 143 -0.26 2.89 -12.06
N SER A 144 -0.55 2.66 -10.77
CA SER A 144 -1.54 3.41 -9.97
C SER A 144 -1.14 4.86 -9.69
N ILE A 145 0.16 5.17 -9.77
CA ILE A 145 0.68 6.51 -9.48
C ILE A 145 0.78 7.41 -10.73
N VAL A 146 0.58 6.84 -11.93
CA VAL A 146 0.63 7.62 -13.18
C VAL A 146 -0.45 8.70 -13.16
N GLY A 147 -0.05 9.97 -13.37
CA GLY A 147 -0.96 11.11 -13.30
C GLY A 147 -1.15 11.69 -11.89
N LEU A 148 -0.45 11.15 -10.88
CA LEU A 148 -0.42 11.67 -9.51
C LEU A 148 0.88 12.41 -9.20
N GLU A 149 1.51 13.02 -10.21
CA GLU A 149 2.76 13.75 -10.04
C GLU A 149 2.58 14.94 -9.07
N GLY A 150 3.53 15.10 -8.16
CA GLY A 150 3.51 16.17 -7.16
C GLY A 150 2.57 15.93 -5.97
N TRP A 151 1.88 14.79 -5.90
CA TRP A 151 1.17 14.40 -4.68
C TRP A 151 2.16 14.12 -3.55
N GLU A 152 1.76 14.47 -2.34
CA GLU A 152 2.54 14.23 -1.14
C GLU A 152 1.76 13.40 -0.14
N PHE A 153 2.49 12.55 0.60
CA PHE A 153 1.87 11.61 1.53
C PHE A 153 2.38 11.75 2.96
N PRO A 154 2.16 12.88 3.64
CA PRO A 154 2.70 13.11 4.97
C PRO A 154 2.05 12.17 5.99
N GLU A 155 2.88 11.40 6.66
CA GLU A 155 2.49 10.54 7.78
C GLU A 155 2.14 11.38 9.01
N MET A 156 1.11 10.96 9.74
CA MET A 156 0.64 11.62 10.95
C MET A 156 0.93 10.79 12.19
N TRP A 157 0.59 9.50 12.16
CA TRP A 157 0.86 8.58 13.26
C TRP A 157 0.86 7.13 12.77
N THR A 158 1.52 6.27 13.55
CA THR A 158 1.57 4.81 13.35
C THR A 158 1.54 4.11 14.70
N MET A 159 0.91 2.94 14.76
CA MET A 159 0.84 2.05 15.91
C MET A 159 1.06 0.60 15.46
N ALA A 160 1.62 -0.22 16.36
CA ALA A 160 1.74 -1.67 16.20
C ALA A 160 0.98 -2.43 17.30
N ASP A 161 0.49 -3.62 16.97
CA ASP A 161 -0.05 -4.64 17.89
C ASP A 161 0.39 -6.01 17.39
N GLY A 162 1.43 -6.58 18.02
CA GLY A 162 2.19 -7.70 17.48
C GLY A 162 2.67 -7.44 16.05
N ASP A 163 2.17 -8.24 15.09
CA ASP A 163 2.54 -8.16 13.67
C ASP A 163 1.71 -7.16 12.86
N ARG A 164 0.76 -6.47 13.49
CA ARG A 164 -0.18 -5.59 12.80
C ARG A 164 0.28 -4.15 12.90
N ILE A 165 0.32 -3.47 11.76
CA ILE A 165 0.57 -2.04 11.67
C ILE A 165 -0.73 -1.33 11.28
N VAL A 166 -1.03 -0.26 11.99
CA VAL A 166 -2.06 0.71 11.61
C VAL A 166 -1.40 2.07 11.51
N SER A 167 -1.53 2.73 10.36
CA SER A 167 -0.98 4.06 10.14
C SER A 167 -2.00 5.00 9.52
N PHE A 168 -1.76 6.30 9.72
CA PHE A 168 -2.53 7.38 9.13
C PHE A 168 -1.60 8.35 8.42
N TRP A 169 -1.94 8.66 7.16
CA TRP A 169 -1.30 9.70 6.36
C TRP A 169 -2.34 10.47 5.55
N TRP A 170 -1.96 11.66 5.09
CA TRP A 170 -2.76 12.40 4.11
C TRP A 170 -2.41 11.98 2.69
N ASN A 171 -3.39 12.04 1.79
CA ASN A 171 -3.15 12.11 0.34
C ASN A 171 -3.29 13.57 -0.05
N ARG A 172 -2.17 14.31 -0.05
CA ARG A 172 -2.17 15.75 -0.27
C ARG A 172 -1.95 16.07 -1.74
N LEU A 173 -2.94 16.72 -2.33
CA LEU A 173 -2.85 17.27 -3.68
C LEU A 173 -1.75 18.35 -3.76
N PRO A 174 -1.09 18.50 -4.91
CA PRO A 174 -0.27 19.68 -5.18
C PRO A 174 -1.10 20.94 -4.93
N ARG A 175 -0.51 21.95 -4.28
CA ARG A 175 -1.16 23.26 -4.26
C ARG A 175 -1.25 23.78 -5.70
N SER A 176 -2.43 24.25 -6.09
CA SER A 176 -2.52 25.08 -7.29
C SER A 176 -1.57 26.27 -7.09
N PRO A 177 -0.76 26.65 -8.09
CA PRO A 177 -0.18 27.98 -8.08
C PRO A 177 -1.35 28.95 -7.91
N ILE A 178 -1.26 29.83 -6.92
CA ILE A 178 -2.15 30.99 -6.84
C ILE A 178 -1.89 31.73 -8.15
N VAL A 179 -2.86 31.69 -9.06
CA VAL A 179 -2.85 32.57 -10.21
C VAL A 179 -3.14 33.95 -9.62
N ASP A 180 -2.12 34.78 -9.51
CA ASP A 180 -2.25 36.16 -9.10
C ASP A 180 -2.97 36.91 -10.24
N GLU A 181 -4.32 36.83 -10.25
CA GLU A 181 -5.16 37.50 -11.25
C GLU A 181 -5.08 39.03 -11.14
N ASP A 182 -4.46 39.58 -10.09
CA ASP A 182 -4.33 41.03 -9.88
C ASP A 182 -3.15 41.67 -10.60
N ARG A 183 -2.30 40.92 -11.32
CA ARG A 183 -1.18 41.51 -12.07
C ARG A 183 -1.58 42.23 -13.37
N HIS A 184 -2.88 42.36 -13.67
CA HIS A 184 -3.39 43.07 -14.85
C HIS A 184 -4.04 44.44 -14.60
N LEU A 185 -4.14 44.91 -13.35
CA LEU A 185 -4.49 46.31 -13.08
C LEU A 185 -3.21 47.16 -13.03
N GLY A 186 -2.55 47.23 -14.18
CA GLY A 186 -1.57 48.25 -14.46
C GLY A 186 -2.20 49.64 -14.38
N ALA A 187 -1.56 50.50 -13.58
CA ALA A 187 -1.27 51.89 -13.92
C ALA A 187 -2.35 52.63 -14.74
N LYS A 188 -3.41 53.08 -14.07
CA LYS A 188 -4.06 54.36 -14.41
C LYS A 188 -4.59 55.03 -13.15
N ARG A 189 -3.83 55.98 -12.63
CA ARG A 189 -4.21 57.40 -12.45
C ARG A 189 -3.05 58.17 -11.85
#